data_AF-A0A847GBY7-F1
#
_entry.id   AF-A0A847GBY7-F1
#
_cell.length_a   1.000
_cell.length_b   1.000
_cell.length_c   1.000
_cell.angle_alpha   90.00
_cell.angle_beta   90.00
_cell.angle_gamma   90.00
#
_symmetry.space_group_name_H-M   'P 1'
#
loop_
_entity.id
_entity.type
_entity.pdbx_description
1 polymer ?
#
loop_
_entity_poly.entity_id
_entity_poly.type
_entity_poly.pdbx_seq_one_letter_code
_entity_poly.pdbx_strand_id
1 'polypeptide(L)'
;MFSWLMTGTALLAAALGAPQDTKDAKDAWLPREFKTLNIVAPMVVAETKPDLPLVVSPFTEHVRGGVGEVSAENAVGLAVSADGAVSTVPGPLPKDDKGREIVAEAEVGGIRWRATAAGLFHTDAKGKWTRHEEYGVNGPLASQVTALAADRKGNLWAGTPVGLSVRAADGTWSHRTGRDGLPVEQITALAVDTNDDVWIGTAHGAVLYRPEAEGRRWFYRAGPRYLPGDHVKAVAPAPHGMSVWFLTDAGVGRLDIVTTTLLERAQTIERIVNERHRRWGMVAACVLDDPENPAAGHSIGDNDNDGLWTAYHVAAMSLCYGTTKDEAAKASAREGMHALYMLQNASGIPGLVARSVVPPEIGKTKSEQWRPTADGKMYWKSDTSSDEIDGHYLAFYAYFEHVARHDDAERKLIEKQVR
;
A
#
# COMPACT_ATOMS: atom_id res chain seq x y z
N MET A 1 9.57 25.89 -6.21
CA MET A 1 9.93 24.53 -5.75
C MET A 1 11.41 24.35 -5.34
N PHE A 2 12.26 25.38 -5.29
CA PHE A 2 13.70 25.24 -4.94
C PHE A 2 14.16 25.98 -3.67
N SER A 3 13.26 26.59 -2.89
CA SER A 3 13.65 27.48 -1.79
C SER A 3 14.06 26.77 -0.49
N TRP A 4 13.63 25.51 -0.27
CA TRP A 4 13.93 24.75 0.95
C TRP A 4 15.14 23.81 0.84
N LEU A 5 15.61 23.55 -0.39
CA LEU A 5 16.80 22.73 -0.64
C LEU A 5 18.09 23.38 -0.13
N MET A 6 18.14 24.71 -0.09
CA MET A 6 19.37 25.47 0.21
C MET A 6 19.72 25.55 1.70
N THR A 7 18.75 25.47 2.62
CA THR A 7 19.01 25.65 4.05
C THR A 7 19.61 24.40 4.69
N GLY A 8 19.18 23.20 4.28
CA GLY A 8 19.75 21.93 4.77
C GLY A 8 21.14 21.61 4.23
N THR A 9 21.39 21.85 2.93
CA THR A 9 22.69 21.56 2.29
C THR A 9 23.81 22.49 2.76
N ALA A 10 23.51 23.76 3.07
CA ALA A 10 24.50 24.72 3.55
C ALA A 10 24.99 24.43 4.98
N LEU A 11 24.07 23.98 5.86
CA LEU A 11 24.41 23.55 7.23
C LEU A 11 25.26 22.28 7.25
N LEU A 12 25.00 21.34 6.33
CA LEU A 12 25.73 20.06 6.24
C LEU A 12 27.14 20.20 5.64
N ALA A 13 27.31 21.03 4.60
CA ALA A 13 28.64 21.30 4.02
C ALA A 13 29.58 21.98 5.05
N ALA A 14 29.00 22.81 5.94
CA ALA A 14 29.73 23.42 7.05
C ALA A 14 30.05 22.41 8.18
N ALA A 15 29.18 21.43 8.44
CA ALA A 15 29.36 20.43 9.51
C ALA A 15 30.32 19.29 9.12
N LEU A 16 30.34 18.86 7.86
CA LEU A 16 31.17 17.73 7.42
C LEU A 16 32.65 18.10 7.25
N GLY A 17 32.95 19.37 6.98
CA GLY A 17 34.30 19.84 6.62
C GLY A 17 34.78 19.24 5.30
N ALA A 18 35.73 19.90 4.61
CA ALA A 18 36.38 19.28 3.45
C ALA A 18 36.99 17.91 3.85
N PRO A 19 36.98 16.90 2.97
CA PRO A 19 37.63 15.62 3.24
C PRO A 19 39.09 15.89 3.66
N GLN A 20 39.44 15.52 4.89
CA GLN A 20 40.79 15.77 5.40
C GLN A 20 41.78 14.82 4.73
N ASP A 21 42.90 15.40 4.32
CA ASP A 21 44.03 14.70 3.71
C ASP A 21 44.83 13.99 4.81
N THR A 22 44.27 12.93 5.39
CA THR A 22 44.99 12.05 6.31
C THR A 22 45.53 10.85 5.54
N LYS A 23 46.80 10.50 5.81
CA LYS A 23 47.54 9.41 5.14
C LYS A 23 46.96 8.01 5.40
N ASP A 24 46.00 7.89 6.32
CA ASP A 24 45.38 6.63 6.72
C ASP A 24 43.89 6.64 6.36
N ALA A 25 43.59 6.22 5.13
CA ALA A 25 42.23 6.10 4.59
C ALA A 25 41.37 5.01 5.28
N LYS A 26 41.77 4.51 6.45
CA LYS A 26 40.99 3.58 7.27
C LYS A 26 40.10 4.28 8.31
N ASP A 27 40.35 5.56 8.62
CA ASP A 27 39.72 6.24 9.76
C ASP A 27 38.62 7.27 9.39
N ALA A 28 38.30 7.44 8.11
CA ALA A 28 37.21 8.32 7.67
C ALA A 28 35.93 7.51 7.43
N TRP A 29 34.89 7.75 8.25
CA TRP A 29 33.59 7.06 8.12
C TRP A 29 32.80 7.49 6.86
N LEU A 30 33.07 8.69 6.35
CA LEU A 30 32.55 9.19 5.06
C LEU A 30 33.49 8.81 3.90
N PRO A 31 33.00 8.15 2.85
CA PRO A 31 33.76 7.96 1.62
C PRO A 31 34.24 9.30 1.05
N ARG A 32 35.48 9.37 0.55
CA ARG A 32 36.07 10.60 -0.03
C ARG A 32 35.25 11.21 -1.18
N GLU A 33 34.45 10.39 -1.86
CA GLU A 33 33.62 10.77 -3.01
C GLU A 33 32.14 10.98 -2.64
N PHE A 34 31.79 10.93 -1.35
CA PHE A 34 30.41 11.04 -0.89
C PHE A 34 29.85 12.44 -1.21
N LYS A 35 28.97 12.50 -2.20
CA LYS A 35 28.22 13.72 -2.52
C LYS A 35 27.07 13.83 -1.54
N THR A 36 26.99 14.97 -0.84
CA THR A 36 25.85 15.34 0.02
C THR A 36 24.57 15.67 -0.75
N LEU A 37 24.57 15.46 -2.08
CA LEU A 37 23.46 15.79 -2.97
C LEU A 37 22.36 14.75 -2.82
N ASN A 38 21.20 15.17 -2.30
CA ASN A 38 19.99 14.37 -2.14
C ASN A 38 19.24 14.09 -3.46
N ILE A 39 19.88 14.20 -4.63
CA ILE A 39 19.19 14.09 -5.91
C ILE A 39 20.08 13.33 -6.89
N VAL A 40 19.86 12.02 -7.02
CA VAL A 40 20.15 11.33 -8.27
C VAL A 40 19.18 11.90 -9.30
N ALA A 41 19.67 12.21 -10.50
CA ALA A 41 18.77 12.55 -11.59
C ALA A 41 17.70 11.44 -11.69
N PRO A 42 16.40 11.78 -11.83
CA PRO A 42 15.38 10.78 -11.99
C PRO A 42 15.79 9.86 -13.14
N MET A 43 15.43 8.56 -13.06
CA MET A 43 15.67 7.64 -14.17
C MET A 43 15.22 8.30 -15.47
N VAL A 44 16.19 8.63 -16.34
CA VAL A 44 15.90 9.24 -17.64
C VAL A 44 15.41 8.10 -18.51
N VAL A 45 14.09 7.98 -18.57
CA VAL A 45 13.43 7.00 -19.42
C VAL A 45 13.65 7.44 -20.86
N ALA A 46 14.44 6.67 -21.62
CA ALA A 46 14.34 6.73 -23.06
C ALA A 46 12.87 6.48 -23.42
N GLU A 47 12.26 7.31 -24.28
CA GLU A 47 10.86 7.15 -24.72
C GLU A 47 10.55 5.73 -25.23
N THR A 48 11.60 5.05 -25.70
CA THR A 48 11.60 3.62 -26.01
C THR A 48 11.81 2.79 -24.75
N LYS A 49 10.78 2.03 -24.34
CA LYS A 49 10.92 0.95 -23.34
C LYS A 49 12.14 0.10 -23.74
N PRO A 50 13.12 -0.14 -22.84
CA PRO A 50 14.21 -1.05 -23.16
C PRO A 50 13.61 -2.40 -23.55
N ASP A 51 14.22 -3.09 -24.50
CA ASP A 51 13.78 -4.43 -24.91
C ASP A 51 13.96 -5.38 -23.73
N LEU A 52 12.91 -5.51 -22.91
CA LEU A 52 12.95 -6.29 -21.70
C LEU A 52 12.86 -7.77 -22.09
N PRO A 53 13.73 -8.64 -21.56
CA PRO A 53 13.71 -10.07 -21.88
C PRO A 53 12.41 -10.77 -21.41
N LEU A 54 11.59 -10.09 -20.61
CA LEU A 54 10.30 -10.57 -20.15
C LEU A 54 9.23 -9.47 -20.29
N VAL A 55 8.29 -9.66 -21.21
CA VAL A 55 7.06 -8.87 -21.26
C VAL A 55 6.10 -9.47 -20.24
N VAL A 56 5.94 -8.79 -19.11
CA VAL A 56 4.92 -9.16 -18.13
C VAL A 56 3.59 -8.60 -18.62
N SER A 57 2.58 -9.47 -18.76
CA SER A 57 1.23 -9.03 -19.10
C SER A 57 0.77 -7.95 -18.11
N PRO A 58 0.09 -6.90 -18.58
CA PRO A 58 -0.49 -5.90 -17.69
C PRO A 58 -1.37 -6.59 -16.64
N PHE A 59 -1.31 -6.09 -15.42
CA PHE A 59 -2.16 -6.54 -14.33
C PHE A 59 -2.94 -5.37 -13.76
N THR A 60 -3.97 -5.72 -13.03
CA THR A 60 -4.91 -4.76 -12.49
C THR A 60 -4.70 -4.59 -11.00
N GLU A 61 -4.61 -3.35 -10.55
CA GLU A 61 -4.53 -3.01 -9.13
C GLU A 61 -5.62 -2.03 -8.72
N HIS A 62 -5.95 -2.06 -7.42
CA HIS A 62 -6.88 -1.11 -6.82
C HIS A 62 -6.10 0.01 -6.16
N VAL A 63 -6.25 1.22 -6.68
CA VAL A 63 -5.66 2.43 -6.11
C VAL A 63 -6.75 3.31 -5.53
N ARG A 64 -6.43 4.05 -4.47
CA ARG A 64 -7.36 5.04 -3.94
C ARG A 64 -7.53 6.16 -4.96
N GLY A 65 -8.77 6.39 -5.37
CA GLY A 65 -9.14 7.47 -6.28
C GLY A 65 -9.49 8.74 -5.52
N GLY A 66 -9.37 9.88 -6.19
CA GLY A 66 -9.95 11.13 -5.70
C GLY A 66 -11.48 11.02 -5.59
N VAL A 67 -12.04 11.70 -4.62
CA VAL A 67 -13.49 11.78 -4.37
C VAL A 67 -13.91 13.22 -4.63
N GLY A 68 -14.94 13.42 -5.46
CA GLY A 68 -15.49 14.75 -5.73
C GLY A 68 -16.22 15.33 -4.50
N GLU A 69 -16.91 16.47 -4.67
CA GLU A 69 -17.71 17.13 -3.62
C GLU A 69 -18.99 16.34 -3.26
N VAL A 70 -18.85 15.10 -2.77
CA VAL A 70 -19.95 14.23 -2.36
C VAL A 70 -19.94 14.12 -0.85
N SER A 71 -20.93 14.75 -0.20
CA SER A 71 -21.06 14.71 1.26
C SER A 71 -21.63 13.37 1.74
N ALA A 72 -20.98 12.78 2.74
CA ALA A 72 -21.46 11.61 3.48
C ALA A 72 -22.43 11.98 4.63
N GLU A 73 -22.70 13.26 4.84
CA GLU A 73 -23.55 13.73 5.93
C GLU A 73 -24.98 13.19 5.78
N ASN A 74 -25.50 12.57 6.85
CA ASN A 74 -26.82 11.92 6.89
C ASN A 74 -27.08 10.84 5.81
N ALA A 75 -26.04 10.40 5.10
CA ALA A 75 -26.16 9.39 4.06
C ALA A 75 -26.29 7.99 4.67
N VAL A 76 -27.23 7.21 4.13
CA VAL A 76 -27.46 5.79 4.46
C VAL A 76 -27.13 4.86 3.28
N GLY A 77 -26.89 5.41 2.09
CA GLY A 77 -26.61 4.63 0.88
C GLY A 77 -25.85 5.41 -0.18
N LEU A 78 -25.51 4.73 -1.27
CA LEU A 78 -24.91 5.30 -2.48
C LEU A 78 -25.75 4.94 -3.70
N ALA A 79 -25.77 5.82 -4.69
CA ALA A 79 -26.26 5.56 -6.02
C ALA A 79 -25.19 5.94 -7.03
N VAL A 80 -25.07 5.16 -8.10
CA VAL A 80 -24.15 5.46 -9.22
C VAL A 80 -24.95 5.46 -10.51
N SER A 81 -24.83 6.53 -11.28
CA SER A 81 -25.49 6.67 -12.59
C SER A 81 -24.76 5.88 -13.67
N ALA A 82 -25.40 5.73 -14.83
CA ALA A 82 -24.86 4.96 -15.96
C ALA A 82 -23.55 5.51 -16.55
N ASP A 83 -23.28 6.81 -16.36
CA ASP A 83 -22.02 7.48 -16.70
C ASP A 83 -20.97 7.41 -15.57
N GLY A 84 -21.28 6.76 -14.44
CA GLY A 84 -20.36 6.52 -13.34
C GLY A 84 -20.32 7.60 -12.26
N ALA A 85 -21.16 8.64 -12.35
CA ALA A 85 -21.25 9.66 -11.30
C ALA A 85 -21.92 9.10 -10.04
N VAL A 86 -21.34 9.41 -8.87
CA VAL A 86 -21.84 8.93 -7.57
C VAL A 86 -22.65 10.03 -6.87
N SER A 87 -23.72 9.62 -6.19
CA SER A 87 -24.49 10.44 -5.25
C SER A 87 -24.79 9.67 -3.98
N THR A 88 -25.05 10.39 -2.88
CA THR A 88 -25.47 9.80 -1.61
C THR A 88 -26.97 9.73 -1.49
N VAL A 89 -27.46 8.66 -0.86
CA VAL A 89 -28.86 8.48 -0.50
C VAL A 89 -29.04 8.95 0.94
N PRO A 90 -29.79 10.04 1.21
CA PRO A 90 -30.02 10.52 2.56
C PRO A 90 -30.96 9.58 3.33
N GLY A 91 -30.79 9.53 4.65
CA GLY A 91 -31.71 8.82 5.54
C GLY A 91 -33.02 9.59 5.81
N PRO A 92 -33.98 8.96 6.51
CA PRO A 92 -33.93 7.58 7.04
C PRO A 92 -34.14 6.52 5.95
N LEU A 93 -33.86 5.26 6.28
CA LEU A 93 -34.15 4.14 5.38
C LEU A 93 -35.67 4.04 5.09
N PRO A 94 -36.05 3.57 3.89
CA PRO A 94 -37.45 3.34 3.57
C PRO A 94 -38.04 2.28 4.50
N LYS A 95 -39.35 2.39 4.75
CA LYS A 95 -40.10 1.46 5.60
C LYS A 95 -41.08 0.65 4.77
N ASP A 96 -41.32 -0.58 5.18
CA ASP A 96 -42.37 -1.41 4.59
C ASP A 96 -43.77 -1.09 5.14
N ASP A 97 -44.77 -1.84 4.66
CA ASP A 97 -46.17 -1.73 5.05
C ASP A 97 -46.43 -1.99 6.55
N LYS A 98 -45.48 -2.61 7.24
CA LYS A 98 -45.52 -2.84 8.70
C LYS A 98 -44.63 -1.88 9.47
N GLY A 99 -44.09 -0.84 8.82
CA GLY A 99 -43.24 0.18 9.44
C GLY A 99 -41.82 -0.27 9.75
N ARG A 100 -41.35 -1.40 9.19
CA ARG A 100 -39.99 -1.92 9.40
C ARG A 100 -39.05 -1.28 8.40
N GLU A 101 -37.87 -0.87 8.86
CA GLU A 101 -36.84 -0.35 7.97
C GLU A 101 -36.30 -1.43 7.04
N ILE A 102 -36.19 -1.07 5.76
CA ILE A 102 -35.67 -1.89 4.68
C ILE A 102 -34.20 -1.55 4.53
N VAL A 103 -33.32 -2.49 4.88
CA VAL A 103 -31.86 -2.28 4.82
C VAL A 103 -31.30 -2.58 3.44
N ALA A 104 -31.89 -3.54 2.73
CA ALA A 104 -31.49 -3.89 1.37
C ALA A 104 -32.63 -4.63 0.66
N GLU A 105 -32.64 -4.52 -0.67
CA GLU A 105 -33.49 -5.33 -1.55
C GLU A 105 -32.67 -5.86 -2.72
N ALA A 106 -33.04 -7.03 -3.22
CA ALA A 106 -32.46 -7.63 -4.42
C ALA A 106 -33.53 -8.46 -5.14
N GLU A 107 -33.36 -8.67 -6.44
CA GLU A 107 -34.23 -9.55 -7.22
C GLU A 107 -33.40 -10.64 -7.90
N VAL A 108 -33.83 -11.89 -7.74
CA VAL A 108 -33.16 -13.06 -8.29
C VAL A 108 -34.21 -14.04 -8.80
N GLY A 109 -34.14 -14.40 -10.09
CA GLY A 109 -35.06 -15.37 -10.70
C GLY A 109 -36.54 -14.99 -10.60
N GLY A 110 -36.85 -13.68 -10.64
CA GLY A 110 -38.22 -13.16 -10.48
C GLY A 110 -38.75 -13.14 -9.04
N ILE A 111 -37.93 -13.54 -8.06
CA ILE A 111 -38.24 -13.42 -6.64
C ILE A 111 -37.56 -12.16 -6.10
N ARG A 112 -38.36 -11.25 -5.54
CA ARG A 112 -37.85 -10.09 -4.82
C ARG A 112 -37.56 -10.48 -3.38
N TRP A 113 -36.39 -10.10 -2.90
CA TRP A 113 -35.89 -10.31 -1.56
C TRP A 113 -35.71 -8.98 -0.85
N ARG A 114 -36.01 -8.96 0.44
CA ARG A 114 -35.95 -7.77 1.29
C ARG A 114 -35.37 -8.14 2.63
N ALA A 115 -34.30 -7.43 3.02
CA ALA A 115 -33.72 -7.54 4.34
C ALA A 115 -34.27 -6.42 5.25
N THR A 116 -34.56 -6.78 6.48
CA THR A 116 -34.93 -5.86 7.57
C THR A 116 -34.26 -6.33 8.87
N ALA A 117 -34.25 -5.49 9.90
CA ALA A 117 -33.82 -5.92 11.24
C ALA A 117 -34.63 -7.11 11.80
N ALA A 118 -35.85 -7.35 11.30
CA ALA A 118 -36.71 -8.44 11.73
C ALA A 118 -36.51 -9.75 10.95
N GLY A 119 -35.71 -9.76 9.88
CA GLY A 119 -35.52 -10.94 9.04
C GLY A 119 -35.36 -10.66 7.56
N LEU A 120 -35.12 -11.75 6.83
CA LEU A 120 -35.19 -11.82 5.39
C LEU A 120 -36.64 -12.13 4.96
N PHE A 121 -37.12 -11.42 3.95
CA PHE A 121 -38.44 -11.60 3.34
C PHE A 121 -38.27 -11.83 1.84
N HIS A 122 -39.20 -12.56 1.25
CA HIS A 122 -39.27 -12.76 -0.19
C HIS A 122 -40.71 -12.68 -0.69
N THR A 123 -40.90 -12.44 -1.98
CA THR A 123 -42.22 -12.52 -2.59
C THR A 123 -42.61 -13.97 -2.93
N ASP A 124 -43.88 -14.30 -2.74
CA ASP A 124 -44.48 -15.49 -3.35
C ASP A 124 -44.83 -15.27 -4.84
N ALA A 125 -45.37 -16.30 -5.50
CA ALA A 125 -45.78 -16.22 -6.91
C ALA A 125 -46.87 -15.16 -7.20
N LYS A 126 -47.57 -14.67 -6.17
CA LYS A 126 -48.58 -13.60 -6.27
C LYS A 126 -48.01 -12.23 -5.89
N GLY A 127 -46.70 -12.13 -5.64
CA GLY A 127 -46.02 -10.91 -5.25
C GLY A 127 -46.20 -10.52 -3.78
N LYS A 128 -46.78 -11.39 -2.94
CA LYS A 128 -46.99 -11.12 -1.51
C LYS A 128 -45.71 -11.41 -0.74
N TRP A 129 -45.33 -10.51 0.17
CA TRP A 129 -44.17 -10.69 1.04
C TRP A 129 -44.41 -11.76 2.12
N THR A 130 -43.52 -12.75 2.18
CA THR A 130 -43.43 -13.79 3.21
C THR A 130 -42.06 -13.74 3.88
N ARG A 131 -42.01 -14.05 5.18
CA ARG A 131 -40.73 -14.15 5.92
C ARG A 131 -40.05 -15.47 5.56
N HIS A 132 -38.74 -15.43 5.40
CA HIS A 132 -37.90 -16.64 5.36
C HIS A 132 -37.58 -17.05 6.80
N GLU A 133 -38.12 -18.18 7.25
CA GLU A 133 -38.06 -18.60 8.67
C GLU A 133 -36.86 -19.52 8.98
N GLU A 134 -36.18 -20.04 7.95
CA GLU A 134 -35.09 -21.01 8.12
C GLU A 134 -33.71 -20.32 8.15
N TYR A 135 -32.75 -20.94 8.84
CA TYR A 135 -31.40 -20.42 9.04
C TYR A 135 -30.35 -21.52 8.88
N GLY A 136 -29.08 -21.15 8.72
CA GLY A 136 -27.98 -22.11 8.54
C GLY A 136 -28.14 -22.89 7.24
N VAL A 137 -28.20 -24.22 7.30
CA VAL A 137 -28.20 -25.10 6.11
C VAL A 137 -29.30 -24.74 5.08
N ASN A 138 -30.41 -24.17 5.52
CA ASN A 138 -31.53 -23.79 4.66
C ASN A 138 -31.81 -22.27 4.63
N GLY A 139 -30.88 -21.43 5.07
CA GLY A 139 -31.12 -20.00 5.17
C GLY A 139 -29.88 -19.16 5.43
N PRO A 140 -30.02 -17.87 5.75
CA PRO A 140 -28.89 -17.06 6.16
C PRO A 140 -28.31 -17.57 7.51
N LEU A 141 -27.04 -17.24 7.77
CA LEU A 141 -26.35 -17.60 9.02
C LEU A 141 -26.99 -16.98 10.27
N ALA A 142 -27.70 -15.86 10.12
CA ALA A 142 -28.40 -15.18 11.21
C ALA A 142 -29.76 -14.65 10.75
N SER A 143 -30.64 -14.39 11.72
CA SER A 143 -31.94 -13.76 11.48
C SER A 143 -31.80 -12.34 10.97
N GLN A 144 -30.84 -11.58 11.49
CA GLN A 144 -30.52 -10.26 10.99
C GLN A 144 -29.71 -10.37 9.70
N VAL A 145 -30.34 -10.01 8.59
CA VAL A 145 -29.66 -9.80 7.31
C VAL A 145 -29.42 -8.30 7.16
N THR A 146 -28.16 -7.93 6.96
CA THR A 146 -27.70 -6.52 6.93
C THR A 146 -27.53 -6.00 5.50
N ALA A 147 -27.33 -6.90 4.53
CA ALA A 147 -27.12 -6.53 3.14
C ALA A 147 -27.58 -7.65 2.20
N LEU A 148 -27.98 -7.27 0.99
CA LEU A 148 -28.34 -8.19 -0.09
C LEU A 148 -27.67 -7.75 -1.38
N ALA A 149 -27.26 -8.72 -2.20
CA ALA A 149 -26.88 -8.49 -3.59
C ALA A 149 -27.23 -9.70 -4.45
N ALA A 150 -27.38 -9.47 -5.75
CA ALA A 150 -27.64 -10.52 -6.74
C ALA A 150 -26.49 -10.54 -7.76
N ASP A 151 -26.06 -11.73 -8.16
CA ASP A 151 -25.11 -11.89 -9.26
C ASP A 151 -25.80 -12.35 -10.56
N ARG A 152 -25.06 -12.34 -11.67
CA ARG A 152 -25.58 -12.71 -12.99
C ARG A 152 -25.85 -14.21 -13.13
N LYS A 153 -25.35 -15.03 -12.21
CA LYS A 153 -25.56 -16.48 -12.16
C LYS A 153 -26.87 -16.84 -11.45
N GLY A 154 -27.58 -15.83 -10.91
CA GLY A 154 -28.82 -16.03 -10.19
C GLY A 154 -28.61 -16.47 -8.75
N ASN A 155 -27.45 -16.15 -8.15
CA ASN A 155 -27.24 -16.33 -6.73
C ASN A 155 -27.69 -15.06 -5.98
N LEU A 156 -28.29 -15.28 -4.81
CA LEU A 156 -28.55 -14.24 -3.81
C LEU A 156 -27.45 -14.29 -2.75
N TRP A 157 -26.74 -13.18 -2.60
CA TRP A 157 -25.76 -12.96 -1.55
C TRP A 157 -26.44 -12.23 -0.38
N ALA A 158 -26.27 -12.75 0.82
CA ALA A 158 -26.87 -12.22 2.05
C ALA A 158 -25.80 -12.01 3.13
N GLY A 159 -25.59 -10.75 3.48
CA GLY A 159 -24.68 -10.33 4.53
C GLY A 159 -25.33 -10.46 5.90
N THR A 160 -24.58 -10.93 6.89
CA THR A 160 -25.04 -11.03 8.27
C THR A 160 -23.95 -10.55 9.23
N PRO A 161 -24.25 -10.32 10.52
CA PRO A 161 -23.23 -9.99 11.52
C PRO A 161 -22.20 -11.10 11.77
N VAL A 162 -22.43 -12.31 11.26
CA VAL A 162 -21.62 -13.53 11.54
C VAL A 162 -21.10 -14.20 10.26
N GLY A 163 -21.12 -13.49 9.13
CA GLY A 163 -20.56 -13.97 7.86
C GLY A 163 -21.48 -13.78 6.66
N LEU A 164 -21.03 -14.30 5.52
CA LEU A 164 -21.70 -14.22 4.23
C LEU A 164 -22.46 -15.50 3.94
N SER A 165 -23.73 -15.39 3.56
CA SER A 165 -24.53 -16.51 3.06
C SER A 165 -24.81 -16.34 1.58
N VAL A 166 -24.85 -17.44 0.85
CA VAL A 166 -25.14 -17.47 -0.59
C VAL A 166 -26.24 -18.48 -0.83
N ARG A 167 -27.34 -18.04 -1.41
CA ARG A 167 -28.39 -18.90 -1.94
C ARG A 167 -28.16 -19.05 -3.43
N ALA A 168 -27.81 -20.25 -3.88
CA ALA A 168 -27.61 -20.52 -5.28
C ALA A 168 -28.93 -20.48 -6.07
N ALA A 169 -28.84 -20.46 -7.40
CA ALA A 169 -30.00 -20.46 -8.29
C ALA A 169 -30.94 -21.67 -8.08
N ASP A 170 -30.38 -22.83 -7.69
CA ASP A 170 -31.13 -24.04 -7.34
C ASP A 170 -31.79 -24.00 -5.94
N GLY A 171 -31.54 -22.93 -5.17
CA GLY A 171 -32.07 -22.71 -3.84
C GLY A 171 -31.24 -23.27 -2.69
N THR A 172 -30.12 -23.94 -2.98
CA THR A 172 -29.20 -24.41 -1.95
C THR A 172 -28.47 -23.24 -1.28
N TRP A 173 -28.22 -23.37 0.03
CA TRP A 173 -27.48 -22.37 0.79
C TRP A 173 -26.06 -22.84 1.08
N SER A 174 -25.11 -21.90 1.01
CA SER A 174 -23.75 -22.09 1.50
C SER A 174 -23.27 -20.84 2.23
N HIS A 175 -22.22 -20.97 3.04
CA HIS A 175 -21.76 -19.89 3.91
C HIS A 175 -20.25 -19.67 3.76
N ARG A 176 -19.81 -18.44 4.02
CA ARG A 176 -18.40 -18.06 4.14
C ARG A 176 -18.20 -17.30 5.44
N THR A 177 -17.28 -17.80 6.25
CA THR A 177 -16.90 -17.30 7.57
C THR A 177 -15.38 -17.07 7.60
N GLY A 178 -14.84 -16.67 8.75
CA GLY A 178 -13.39 -16.59 8.97
C GLY A 178 -12.67 -17.91 8.71
N ARG A 179 -13.36 -19.05 8.92
CA ARG A 179 -12.82 -20.39 8.60
C ARG A 179 -12.61 -20.60 7.10
N ASP A 180 -13.37 -19.87 6.27
CA ASP A 180 -13.32 -19.92 4.81
C ASP A 180 -12.42 -18.80 4.23
N GLY A 181 -11.80 -18.00 5.10
CA GLY A 181 -10.89 -16.91 4.74
C GLY A 181 -11.54 -15.52 4.68
N LEU A 182 -12.82 -15.36 5.05
CA LEU A 182 -13.46 -14.05 5.17
C LEU A 182 -12.78 -13.25 6.30
N PRO A 183 -12.09 -12.11 6.01
CA PRO A 183 -11.30 -11.42 7.02
C PRO A 183 -12.13 -10.81 8.17
N VAL A 184 -13.34 -10.35 7.86
CA VAL A 184 -14.26 -9.71 8.82
C VAL A 184 -15.68 -10.22 8.57
N GLU A 185 -16.27 -10.85 9.58
CA GLU A 185 -17.58 -11.50 9.49
C GLU A 185 -18.77 -10.55 9.66
N GLN A 186 -18.55 -9.37 10.25
CA GLN A 186 -19.58 -8.35 10.47
C GLN A 186 -19.85 -7.59 9.18
N ILE A 187 -20.68 -8.17 8.31
CA ILE A 187 -21.02 -7.60 7.01
C ILE A 187 -22.07 -6.51 7.18
N THR A 188 -21.87 -5.38 6.51
CA THR A 188 -22.73 -4.19 6.57
C THR A 188 -23.27 -3.78 5.22
N ALA A 189 -22.58 -4.13 4.13
CA ALA A 189 -23.00 -3.82 2.76
C ALA A 189 -22.51 -4.90 1.78
N LEU A 190 -23.24 -5.07 0.68
CA LEU A 190 -22.88 -5.97 -0.40
C LEU A 190 -23.16 -5.32 -1.74
N ALA A 191 -22.28 -5.55 -2.70
CA ALA A 191 -22.51 -5.27 -4.10
C ALA A 191 -21.78 -6.30 -4.96
N VAL A 192 -22.32 -6.58 -6.14
CA VAL A 192 -21.67 -7.44 -7.14
C VAL A 192 -21.34 -6.56 -8.33
N ASP A 193 -20.09 -6.63 -8.81
CA ASP A 193 -19.69 -5.89 -10.00
C ASP A 193 -19.93 -6.66 -11.30
N THR A 194 -19.56 -6.06 -12.44
CA THR A 194 -19.82 -6.65 -13.76
C THR A 194 -19.04 -7.93 -14.06
N ASN A 195 -18.05 -8.28 -13.25
CA ASN A 195 -17.26 -9.51 -13.35
C ASN A 195 -17.79 -10.62 -12.42
N ASP A 196 -18.94 -10.42 -11.77
CA ASP A 196 -19.45 -11.25 -10.68
C ASP A 196 -18.49 -11.33 -9.47
N ASP A 197 -17.58 -10.36 -9.33
CA ASP A 197 -16.80 -10.18 -8.11
C ASP A 197 -17.70 -9.54 -7.03
N VAL A 198 -17.57 -10.02 -5.79
CA VAL A 198 -18.41 -9.60 -4.67
C VAL A 198 -17.64 -8.60 -3.81
N TRP A 199 -18.14 -7.38 -3.74
CA TRP A 199 -17.67 -6.35 -2.84
C TRP A 199 -18.46 -6.37 -1.55
N ILE A 200 -17.75 -6.52 -0.44
CA ILE A 200 -18.29 -6.71 0.89
C ILE A 200 -17.84 -5.53 1.75
N GLY A 201 -18.79 -4.68 2.13
CA GLY A 201 -18.58 -3.70 3.20
C GLY A 201 -18.69 -4.39 4.55
N THR A 202 -17.80 -4.04 5.47
CA THR A 202 -17.77 -4.61 6.82
C THR A 202 -17.64 -3.51 7.87
N ALA A 203 -17.77 -3.88 9.14
CA ALA A 203 -17.51 -2.98 10.26
C ALA A 203 -16.04 -2.51 10.35
N HIS A 204 -15.11 -3.22 9.69
CA HIS A 204 -13.68 -2.96 9.76
C HIS A 204 -13.03 -3.09 8.37
N GLY A 205 -13.46 -2.28 7.40
CA GLY A 205 -12.92 -2.17 6.06
C GLY A 205 -13.83 -2.81 5.01
N ALA A 206 -13.32 -2.93 3.79
CA ALA A 206 -13.97 -3.62 2.68
C ALA A 206 -13.20 -4.87 2.27
N VAL A 207 -13.90 -5.84 1.70
CA VAL A 207 -13.34 -7.07 1.17
C VAL A 207 -13.84 -7.25 -0.26
N LEU A 208 -12.92 -7.42 -1.20
CA LEU A 208 -13.23 -7.97 -2.51
C LEU A 208 -13.08 -9.48 -2.45
N TYR A 209 -14.13 -10.20 -2.82
CA TYR A 209 -14.17 -11.64 -2.94
C TYR A 209 -14.36 -12.04 -4.41
N ARG A 210 -13.42 -12.83 -4.93
CA ARG A 210 -13.46 -13.37 -6.30
C ARG A 210 -13.79 -14.85 -6.26
N PRO A 211 -15.07 -15.26 -6.29
CA PRO A 211 -15.46 -16.66 -6.09
C PRO A 211 -14.83 -17.62 -7.12
N GLU A 212 -14.65 -17.15 -8.35
CA GLU A 212 -14.17 -17.93 -9.50
C GLU A 212 -12.65 -17.86 -9.72
N ALA A 213 -11.92 -17.03 -8.95
CA ALA A 213 -10.48 -16.88 -9.16
C ALA A 213 -9.70 -18.11 -8.69
N GLU A 214 -8.72 -18.52 -9.50
CA GLU A 214 -7.73 -19.52 -9.10
C GLU A 214 -6.76 -18.92 -8.05
N GLY A 215 -6.50 -19.66 -6.97
CA GLY A 215 -5.61 -19.23 -5.90
C GLY A 215 -6.24 -18.23 -4.91
N ARG A 216 -5.65 -17.02 -4.79
CA ARG A 216 -6.07 -16.02 -3.80
C ARG A 216 -7.40 -15.39 -4.20
N ARG A 217 -8.43 -15.59 -3.38
CA ARG A 217 -9.80 -15.10 -3.62
C ARG A 217 -10.22 -13.91 -2.75
N TRP A 218 -9.53 -13.66 -1.64
CA TRP A 218 -9.88 -12.64 -0.66
C TRP A 218 -8.88 -11.47 -0.66
N PHE A 219 -9.42 -10.26 -0.76
CA PHE A 219 -8.65 -9.02 -0.86
C PHE A 219 -9.19 -7.98 0.11
N TYR A 220 -8.57 -7.87 1.28
CA TYR A 220 -8.93 -6.92 2.32
C TYR A 220 -8.41 -5.50 2.04
N ARG A 221 -9.22 -4.50 2.37
CA ARG A 221 -8.98 -3.08 2.12
C ARG A 221 -9.42 -2.29 3.36
N ALA A 222 -8.46 -1.81 4.14
CA ALA A 222 -8.72 -1.03 5.35
C ALA A 222 -7.67 0.07 5.55
N GLY A 223 -8.05 1.05 6.36
CA GLY A 223 -7.30 2.24 6.70
C GLY A 223 -7.17 3.24 5.53
N PRO A 224 -6.55 4.40 5.81
CA PRO A 224 -6.39 5.50 4.85
C PRO A 224 -5.66 5.13 3.55
N ARG A 225 -4.99 3.97 3.50
CA ARG A 225 -4.43 3.44 2.25
C ARG A 225 -5.51 3.16 1.20
N TYR A 226 -6.71 2.76 1.63
CA TYR A 226 -7.79 2.32 0.74
C TYR A 226 -9.10 3.04 0.97
N LEU A 227 -9.46 3.31 2.22
CA LEU A 227 -10.75 3.88 2.61
C LEU A 227 -10.53 5.07 3.54
N PRO A 228 -11.36 6.12 3.47
CA PRO A 228 -11.30 7.22 4.42
C PRO A 228 -11.69 6.79 5.84
N GLY A 229 -12.55 5.78 5.97
CA GLY A 229 -12.98 5.18 7.24
C GLY A 229 -13.23 3.68 7.10
N ASP A 230 -13.09 2.95 8.20
CA ASP A 230 -13.18 1.48 8.19
C ASP A 230 -14.60 0.99 8.42
N HIS A 231 -15.54 1.78 8.95
CA HIS A 231 -16.92 1.32 9.06
C HIS A 231 -17.67 1.58 7.76
N VAL A 232 -17.74 0.58 6.88
CA VAL A 232 -18.40 0.70 5.57
C VAL A 232 -19.91 0.60 5.74
N LYS A 233 -20.67 1.57 5.23
CA LYS A 233 -22.14 1.63 5.29
C LYS A 233 -22.81 1.22 3.98
N ALA A 234 -22.17 1.52 2.85
CA ALA A 234 -22.67 1.15 1.53
C ALA A 234 -21.52 0.97 0.55
N VAL A 235 -21.73 0.13 -0.46
CA VAL A 235 -20.78 -0.11 -1.55
C VAL A 235 -21.53 0.01 -2.86
N ALA A 236 -20.94 0.71 -3.83
CA ALA A 236 -21.52 0.87 -5.16
C ALA A 236 -20.43 0.79 -6.25
N PRO A 237 -20.31 -0.36 -6.95
CA PRO A 237 -19.48 -0.46 -8.13
C PRO A 237 -19.99 0.47 -9.24
N ALA A 238 -19.07 1.14 -9.91
CA ALA A 238 -19.37 1.91 -11.11
C ALA A 238 -19.71 0.96 -12.29
N PRO A 239 -20.46 1.45 -13.29
CA PRO A 239 -20.67 0.72 -14.53
C PRO A 239 -19.33 0.24 -15.13
N HIS A 240 -19.33 -0.98 -15.67
CA HIS A 240 -18.13 -1.65 -16.19
C HIS A 240 -17.03 -1.95 -15.16
N GLY A 241 -17.29 -1.75 -13.86
CA GLY A 241 -16.39 -2.10 -12.78
C GLY A 241 -15.11 -1.25 -12.70
N MET A 242 -15.02 -0.12 -13.40
CA MET A 242 -13.79 0.70 -13.46
C MET A 242 -13.42 1.34 -12.11
N SER A 243 -14.42 1.66 -11.30
CA SER A 243 -14.26 2.22 -9.96
C SER A 243 -15.28 1.57 -9.03
N VAL A 244 -15.00 1.56 -7.73
CA VAL A 244 -15.96 1.17 -6.69
C VAL A 244 -15.98 2.23 -5.61
N TRP A 245 -17.20 2.65 -5.25
CA TRP A 245 -17.44 3.67 -4.25
C TRP A 245 -17.85 3.05 -2.92
N PHE A 246 -17.39 3.67 -1.82
CA PHE A 246 -17.63 3.23 -0.46
C PHE A 246 -18.14 4.40 0.36
N LEU A 247 -19.31 4.27 0.96
CA LEU A 247 -19.76 5.18 2.01
C LEU A 247 -19.24 4.64 3.33
N THR A 248 -18.54 5.45 4.10
CA THR A 248 -17.92 5.06 5.37
C THR A 248 -18.38 5.96 6.52
N ASP A 249 -17.87 5.73 7.72
CA ASP A 249 -18.01 6.62 8.87
C ASP A 249 -17.15 7.89 8.77
N ALA A 250 -16.14 7.93 7.90
CA ALA A 250 -15.26 9.08 7.72
C ALA A 250 -15.35 9.73 6.32
N GLY A 251 -16.42 9.43 5.56
CA GLY A 251 -16.66 10.03 4.26
C GLY A 251 -16.94 9.03 3.14
N VAL A 252 -16.99 9.52 1.91
CA VAL A 252 -17.06 8.68 0.71
C VAL A 252 -15.63 8.40 0.23
N GLY A 253 -15.33 7.14 -0.08
CA GLY A 253 -14.07 6.69 -0.67
C GLY A 253 -14.28 6.10 -2.06
N ARG A 254 -13.24 6.13 -2.89
CA ARG A 254 -13.22 5.50 -4.21
C ARG A 254 -12.00 4.61 -4.35
N LEU A 255 -12.19 3.40 -4.87
CA LEU A 255 -11.10 2.56 -5.39
C LEU A 255 -11.22 2.49 -6.91
N ASP A 256 -10.15 2.83 -7.59
CA ASP A 256 -10.03 2.70 -9.04
C ASP A 256 -9.29 1.46 -9.42
N ILE A 257 -9.74 0.86 -10.51
CA ILE A 257 -9.12 -0.28 -11.15
C ILE A 257 -8.15 0.25 -12.20
N VAL A 258 -6.84 0.21 -11.91
CA VAL A 258 -5.79 0.69 -12.82
C VAL A 258 -5.07 -0.50 -13.43
N THR A 259 -4.91 -0.48 -14.74
CA THR A 259 -4.05 -1.43 -15.46
C THR A 259 -2.65 -0.88 -15.53
N THR A 260 -1.67 -1.66 -15.06
CA THR A 260 -0.27 -1.26 -14.99
C THR A 260 0.66 -2.44 -15.30
N THR A 261 1.94 -2.16 -15.51
CA THR A 261 3.00 -3.16 -15.65
C THR A 261 3.96 -3.11 -14.46
N LEU A 262 4.75 -4.17 -14.26
CA LEU A 262 5.78 -4.17 -13.21
C LEU A 262 6.82 -3.06 -13.41
N LEU A 263 7.12 -2.71 -14.66
CA LEU A 263 8.03 -1.62 -14.99
C LEU A 263 7.48 -0.26 -14.55
N GLU A 264 6.23 0.05 -14.92
CA GLU A 264 5.57 1.32 -14.55
C GLU A 264 5.43 1.47 -13.02
N ARG A 265 5.16 0.36 -12.33
CA ARG A 265 5.14 0.34 -10.87
C ARG A 265 6.54 0.55 -10.27
N ALA A 266 7.57 -0.09 -10.80
CA ALA A 266 8.95 0.11 -10.34
C ALA A 266 9.40 1.57 -10.53
N GLN A 267 9.06 2.16 -11.68
CA GLN A 267 9.31 3.58 -11.98
C GLN A 267 8.59 4.51 -11.00
N THR A 268 7.35 4.20 -10.65
CA THR A 268 6.58 4.98 -9.66
C THR A 268 7.22 4.94 -8.28
N ILE A 269 7.68 3.75 -7.84
CA ILE A 269 8.37 3.59 -6.55
C ILE A 269 9.68 4.37 -6.55
N GLU A 270 10.49 4.25 -7.60
CA GLU A 270 11.78 4.96 -7.71
C GLU A 270 11.58 6.49 -7.68
N ARG A 271 10.59 6.99 -8.41
CA ARG A 271 10.22 8.41 -8.39
C ARG A 271 9.86 8.86 -6.98
N ILE A 272 9.01 8.10 -6.27
CA ILE A 272 8.61 8.41 -4.89
C ILE A 272 9.82 8.41 -3.95
N VAL A 273 10.74 7.43 -4.10
CA VAL A 273 11.95 7.38 -3.29
C VAL A 273 12.76 8.67 -3.46
N ASN A 274 12.99 9.09 -4.71
CA ASN A 274 13.77 10.28 -5.02
C ASN A 274 13.09 11.59 -4.62
N GLU A 275 11.76 11.67 -4.71
CA GLU A 275 11.01 12.87 -4.34
C GLU A 275 10.96 13.13 -2.83
N ARG A 276 10.90 12.07 -2.00
CA ARG A 276 10.57 12.25 -0.58
C ARG A 276 11.17 11.26 0.41
N HIS A 277 11.96 10.27 -0.01
CA HIS A 277 12.59 9.31 0.92
C HIS A 277 14.12 9.37 0.93
N ARG A 278 14.78 10.06 -0.01
CA ARG A 278 16.26 10.12 -0.04
C ARG A 278 16.81 11.01 1.07
N ARG A 279 17.61 10.40 1.96
CA ARG A 279 18.37 11.09 3.02
C ARG A 279 19.82 10.64 2.99
N TRP A 280 20.70 11.43 2.36
CA TRP A 280 22.13 11.10 2.21
C TRP A 280 22.36 9.74 1.54
N GLY A 281 21.67 9.50 0.43
CA GLY A 281 21.69 8.21 -0.28
C GLY A 281 20.90 7.10 0.41
N MET A 282 20.53 7.22 1.69
CA MET A 282 19.66 6.25 2.36
C MET A 282 18.21 6.40 1.91
N VAL A 283 17.47 5.29 1.88
CA VAL A 283 16.02 5.26 1.80
C VAL A 283 15.46 5.39 3.21
N ALA A 284 14.93 6.57 3.52
CA ALA A 284 14.51 6.96 4.84
C ALA A 284 12.99 7.03 5.02
N ALA A 285 12.54 7.14 6.27
CA ALA A 285 11.14 7.40 6.56
C ALA A 285 10.71 8.78 6.07
N CYS A 286 9.52 8.83 5.48
CA CYS A 286 8.84 10.05 5.07
C CYS A 286 7.51 10.15 5.83
N VAL A 287 7.23 11.32 6.39
CA VAL A 287 5.92 11.67 6.93
C VAL A 287 5.34 12.77 6.06
N LEU A 288 4.17 12.51 5.47
CA LEU A 288 3.44 13.51 4.69
C LEU A 288 2.75 14.49 5.63
N ASP A 289 2.77 15.77 5.29
CA ASP A 289 2.02 16.80 6.03
C ASP A 289 0.51 16.61 5.86
N ASP A 290 0.11 16.16 4.66
CA ASP A 290 -1.25 15.75 4.32
C ASP A 290 -1.21 14.40 3.56
N PRO A 291 -1.68 13.30 4.16
CA PRO A 291 -1.75 12.00 3.50
C PRO A 291 -2.65 11.95 2.26
N GLU A 292 -3.65 12.84 2.18
CA GLU A 292 -4.57 12.96 1.04
C GLU A 292 -4.00 13.85 -0.06
N ASN A 293 -3.05 14.74 0.29
CA ASN A 293 -2.34 15.61 -0.64
C ASN A 293 -0.82 15.47 -0.48
N PRO A 294 -0.20 14.44 -1.09
CA PRO A 294 1.24 14.21 -0.98
C PRO A 294 2.13 15.35 -1.51
N ALA A 295 1.56 16.30 -2.26
CA ALA A 295 2.26 17.49 -2.76
C ALA A 295 2.24 18.67 -1.78
N ALA A 296 1.42 18.62 -0.70
CA ALA A 296 1.31 19.69 0.29
C ALA A 296 2.61 19.93 1.05
N GLY A 297 3.39 18.88 1.25
CA GLY A 297 4.65 18.92 1.98
C GLY A 297 4.94 17.57 2.65
N HIS A 298 6.19 17.39 3.06
CA HIS A 298 6.61 16.21 3.79
C HIS A 298 7.88 16.50 4.60
N SER A 299 8.12 15.68 5.61
CA SER A 299 9.35 15.64 6.39
C SER A 299 10.03 14.28 6.26
N ILE A 300 11.37 14.30 6.22
CA ILE A 300 12.20 13.10 6.14
C ILE A 300 12.95 12.96 7.47
N GLY A 301 12.78 11.81 8.12
CA GLY A 301 13.37 11.52 9.43
C GLY A 301 14.30 10.31 9.39
N ASP A 302 14.97 10.05 10.51
CA ASP A 302 15.59 8.75 10.75
C ASP A 302 14.54 7.66 10.99
N ASN A 303 14.85 6.45 10.56
CA ASN A 303 14.09 5.25 10.88
C ASN A 303 15.03 4.19 11.47
N ASP A 304 14.43 3.25 12.21
CA ASP A 304 15.15 2.08 12.70
C ASP A 304 15.68 1.18 11.57
N ASN A 305 15.13 1.29 10.36
CA ASN A 305 15.46 0.42 9.24
C ASN A 305 16.00 1.18 8.01
N ASP A 306 16.58 2.37 8.19
CA ASP A 306 17.11 3.14 7.06
C ASP A 306 18.13 2.31 6.25
N GLY A 307 19.05 1.61 6.92
CA GLY A 307 20.00 0.72 6.26
C GLY A 307 19.33 -0.46 5.54
N LEU A 308 18.37 -1.15 6.16
CA LEU A 308 17.64 -2.26 5.53
C LEU A 308 16.87 -1.81 4.28
N TRP A 309 16.12 -0.71 4.36
CA TRP A 309 15.38 -0.18 3.21
C TRP A 309 16.32 0.25 2.09
N THR A 310 17.46 0.86 2.46
CA THR A 310 18.52 1.21 1.50
C THR A 310 19.09 -0.04 0.84
N ALA A 311 19.32 -1.10 1.61
CA ALA A 311 19.89 -2.35 1.10
C ALA A 311 18.96 -3.05 0.10
N TYR A 312 17.66 -3.14 0.40
CA TYR A 312 16.68 -3.64 -0.57
C TYR A 312 16.61 -2.79 -1.84
N HIS A 313 16.70 -1.46 -1.69
CA HIS A 313 16.71 -0.55 -2.82
C HIS A 313 17.97 -0.73 -3.70
N VAL A 314 19.16 -0.81 -3.09
CA VAL A 314 20.42 -1.10 -3.79
C VAL A 314 20.35 -2.42 -4.55
N ALA A 315 19.83 -3.47 -3.93
CA ALA A 315 19.66 -4.77 -4.59
C ALA A 315 18.72 -4.66 -5.79
N ALA A 316 17.56 -4.02 -5.62
CA ALA A 316 16.58 -3.82 -6.70
C ALA A 316 17.16 -3.03 -7.87
N MET A 317 17.86 -1.92 -7.60
CA MET A 317 18.45 -1.09 -8.64
C MET A 317 19.65 -1.76 -9.33
N SER A 318 20.42 -2.56 -8.61
CA SER A 318 21.51 -3.37 -9.18
C SER A 318 20.99 -4.44 -10.13
N LEU A 319 19.91 -5.15 -9.75
CA LEU A 319 19.23 -6.13 -10.60
C LEU A 319 18.59 -5.46 -11.83
N CYS A 320 17.98 -4.27 -11.63
CA CYS A 320 17.45 -3.46 -12.72
C CYS A 320 18.56 -3.14 -13.73
N TYR A 321 19.68 -2.55 -13.28
CA TYR A 321 20.83 -2.30 -14.16
C TYR A 321 21.36 -3.57 -14.82
N GLY A 322 21.49 -4.66 -14.05
CA GLY A 322 21.93 -5.96 -14.55
C GLY A 322 21.13 -6.41 -15.77
N THR A 323 19.82 -6.16 -15.74
CA THR A 323 18.83 -6.57 -16.76
C THR A 323 18.72 -5.57 -17.91
N THR A 324 18.63 -4.27 -17.62
CA THR A 324 18.29 -3.23 -18.59
C THR A 324 19.48 -2.46 -19.14
N LYS A 325 20.60 -2.50 -18.42
CA LYS A 325 21.76 -1.62 -18.63
C LYS A 325 21.45 -0.12 -18.52
N ASP A 326 20.36 0.23 -17.82
CA ASP A 326 20.00 1.63 -17.55
C ASP A 326 21.00 2.28 -16.58
N GLU A 327 21.79 3.23 -17.08
CA GLU A 327 22.79 3.93 -16.28
C GLU A 327 22.21 4.74 -15.12
N ALA A 328 20.94 5.15 -15.19
CA ALA A 328 20.29 5.78 -14.04
C ALA A 328 20.01 4.77 -12.92
N ALA A 329 19.68 3.53 -13.27
CA ALA A 329 19.56 2.46 -12.28
C ALA A 329 20.90 2.16 -11.61
N LYS A 330 22.00 2.13 -12.38
CA LYS A 330 23.37 2.01 -11.86
C LYS A 330 23.73 3.15 -10.91
N ALA A 331 23.43 4.40 -11.28
CA ALA A 331 23.70 5.57 -10.46
C ALA A 331 22.92 5.53 -9.14
N SER A 332 21.63 5.14 -9.19
CA SER A 332 20.76 5.00 -8.02
C SER A 332 21.24 3.89 -7.08
N ALA A 333 21.70 2.75 -7.62
CA ALA A 333 22.31 1.66 -6.86
C ALA A 333 23.64 2.09 -6.20
N ARG A 334 24.50 2.81 -6.93
CA ARG A 334 25.79 3.30 -6.42
C ARG A 334 25.62 4.25 -5.25
N GLU A 335 24.70 5.21 -5.36
CA GLU A 335 24.44 6.17 -4.29
C GLU A 335 23.97 5.46 -3.01
N GLY A 336 23.00 4.54 -3.13
CA GLY A 336 22.55 3.74 -1.99
C GLY A 336 23.65 2.88 -1.40
N MET A 337 24.50 2.26 -2.23
CA MET A 337 25.61 1.43 -1.76
C MET A 337 26.65 2.25 -0.99
N HIS A 338 26.95 3.47 -1.46
CA HIS A 338 27.85 4.37 -0.73
C HIS A 338 27.27 4.79 0.62
N ALA A 339 25.95 4.93 0.72
CA ALA A 339 25.27 5.12 2.00
C ALA A 339 25.37 3.88 2.92
N LEU A 340 25.30 2.66 2.38
CA LEU A 340 25.56 1.45 3.16
C LEU A 340 27.01 1.40 3.66
N TYR A 341 28.00 1.77 2.85
CA TYR A 341 29.40 1.86 3.31
C TYR A 341 29.54 2.87 4.44
N MET A 342 28.87 4.02 4.35
CA MET A 342 28.82 5.01 5.43
C MET A 342 28.27 4.40 6.72
N LEU A 343 27.19 3.61 6.64
CA LEU A 343 26.60 2.92 7.79
C LEU A 343 27.52 1.83 8.39
N GLN A 344 28.22 1.08 7.54
CA GLN A 344 29.20 0.08 7.99
C GLN A 344 30.38 0.72 8.72
N ASN A 345 30.84 1.88 8.25
CA ASN A 345 31.99 2.56 8.85
C ASN A 345 31.62 3.41 10.08
N ALA A 346 30.34 3.78 10.27
CA ALA A 346 29.93 4.75 11.29
C ALA A 346 30.25 4.29 12.73
N SER A 347 30.20 2.99 13.00
CA SER A 347 30.54 2.44 14.31
C SER A 347 32.04 2.44 14.62
N GLY A 348 32.89 2.43 13.58
CA GLY A 348 34.33 2.15 13.70
C GLY A 348 34.66 0.72 14.16
N ILE A 349 33.66 -0.16 14.29
CA ILE A 349 33.81 -1.53 14.77
C ILE A 349 33.58 -2.49 13.58
N PRO A 350 34.60 -3.26 13.15
CA PRO A 350 34.45 -4.20 12.04
C PRO A 350 33.27 -5.16 12.27
N GLY A 351 32.39 -5.27 11.27
CA GLY A 351 31.21 -6.14 11.29
C GLY A 351 30.01 -5.60 12.07
N LEU A 352 30.11 -4.47 12.78
CA LEU A 352 28.98 -3.84 13.46
C LEU A 352 28.46 -2.67 12.62
N VAL A 353 27.37 -2.90 11.89
CA VAL A 353 26.78 -1.90 10.99
C VAL A 353 25.80 -1.01 11.74
N ALA A 354 25.85 0.30 11.49
CA ALA A 354 24.84 1.21 12.00
C ALA A 354 23.51 1.03 11.25
N ARG A 355 22.38 1.12 11.95
CA ARG A 355 21.05 1.10 11.29
C ARG A 355 20.70 2.42 10.61
N SER A 356 21.19 3.51 11.17
CA SER A 356 20.97 4.87 10.69
C SER A 356 22.05 5.81 11.24
N VAL A 357 22.19 6.98 10.63
CA VAL A 357 23.02 8.08 11.09
C VAL A 357 22.24 9.40 11.11
N VAL A 358 22.54 10.27 12.06
CA VAL A 358 21.94 11.61 12.22
C VAL A 358 23.00 12.63 12.68
N PRO A 359 22.75 13.93 12.53
CA PRO A 359 23.67 14.96 13.00
C PRO A 359 23.69 15.03 14.54
N PRO A 360 24.75 15.59 15.16
CA PRO A 360 24.88 15.64 16.61
C PRO A 360 23.74 16.36 17.33
N GLU A 361 23.16 17.40 16.74
CA GLU A 361 22.02 18.14 17.30
C GLU A 361 20.76 17.28 17.44
N ILE A 362 20.58 16.29 16.56
CA ILE A 362 19.49 15.31 16.66
C ILE A 362 19.93 14.17 17.59
N GLY A 363 21.09 13.57 17.33
CA GLY A 363 21.57 12.38 18.02
C GLY A 363 21.68 12.53 19.54
N LYS A 364 22.12 13.70 20.02
CA LYS A 364 22.21 14.01 21.46
C LYS A 364 20.87 13.97 22.20
N THR A 365 19.76 14.11 21.47
CA THR A 365 18.39 14.08 22.04
C THR A 365 17.76 12.70 22.03
N LYS A 366 18.41 11.73 21.38
CA LYS A 366 17.89 10.38 21.19
C LYS A 366 18.28 9.46 22.37
N SER A 367 17.79 8.22 22.33
CA SER A 367 18.09 7.21 23.34
C SER A 367 19.58 6.83 23.37
N GLU A 368 19.98 6.11 24.42
CA GLU A 368 21.35 5.59 24.60
C GLU A 368 21.85 4.66 23.48
N GLN A 369 20.94 4.18 22.62
CA GLN A 369 21.30 3.42 21.42
C GLN A 369 22.03 4.30 20.38
N TRP A 370 21.88 5.62 20.45
CA TRP A 370 22.55 6.55 19.55
C TRP A 370 23.90 6.96 20.12
N ARG A 371 24.97 6.66 19.39
CA ARG A 371 26.35 6.86 19.83
C ARG A 371 27.04 7.83 18.89
N PRO A 372 27.92 8.71 19.38
CA PRO A 372 28.72 9.54 18.49
C PRO A 372 29.65 8.65 17.65
N THR A 373 29.91 9.05 16.40
CA THR A 373 31.02 8.53 15.61
C THR A 373 32.36 8.87 16.29
N ALA A 374 33.44 8.16 15.95
CA ALA A 374 34.74 8.37 16.59
C ALA A 374 35.28 9.82 16.46
N ASP A 375 34.93 10.51 15.37
CA ASP A 375 35.27 11.92 15.13
C ASP A 375 34.26 12.91 15.74
N GLY A 376 33.19 12.43 16.37
CA GLY A 376 32.12 13.22 16.98
C GLY A 376 31.25 14.00 15.99
N LYS A 377 31.42 13.80 14.68
CA LYS A 377 30.70 14.58 13.65
C LYS A 377 29.27 14.11 13.43
N MET A 378 28.94 12.86 13.76
CA MET A 378 27.60 12.30 13.64
C MET A 378 27.25 11.43 14.83
N TYR A 379 25.99 11.05 14.91
CA TYR A 379 25.52 9.97 15.77
C TYR A 379 25.00 8.84 14.90
N TRP A 380 25.33 7.61 15.28
CA TRP A 380 24.87 6.40 14.64
C TRP A 380 24.00 5.59 15.59
N LYS A 381 22.98 4.93 15.06
CA LYS A 381 22.10 4.06 15.84
C LYS A 381 22.72 2.67 15.94
N SER A 382 23.07 2.28 17.16
CA SER A 382 23.57 0.95 17.53
C SER A 382 22.45 -0.06 17.74
N ASP A 383 22.84 -1.34 17.92
CA ASP A 383 21.98 -2.54 17.83
C ASP A 383 21.61 -2.84 16.37
N THR A 384 21.82 -4.06 15.89
CA THR A 384 21.58 -4.46 14.49
C THR A 384 20.74 -5.73 14.51
N SER A 385 19.53 -5.67 13.94
CA SER A 385 18.66 -6.84 13.84
C SER A 385 19.15 -7.77 12.73
N SER A 386 18.78 -9.05 12.79
CA SER A 386 19.25 -10.03 11.80
C SER A 386 18.77 -9.70 10.38
N ASP A 387 17.55 -9.18 10.25
CA ASP A 387 16.98 -8.75 8.96
C ASP A 387 17.74 -7.58 8.32
N GLU A 388 18.28 -6.65 9.13
CA GLU A 388 19.18 -5.58 8.67
C GLU A 388 20.44 -6.17 8.02
N ILE A 389 21.08 -7.14 8.67
CA ILE A 389 22.26 -7.83 8.13
C ILE A 389 21.92 -8.62 6.86
N ASP A 390 20.79 -9.33 6.85
CA ASP A 390 20.32 -10.07 5.67
C ASP A 390 20.13 -9.14 4.46
N GLY A 391 19.55 -7.95 4.69
CA GLY A 391 19.43 -6.90 3.69
C GLY A 391 20.79 -6.47 3.14
N HIS A 392 21.76 -6.18 4.01
CA HIS A 392 23.11 -5.79 3.59
C HIS A 392 23.79 -6.90 2.77
N TYR A 393 23.70 -8.17 3.17
CA TYR A 393 24.24 -9.27 2.38
C TYR A 393 23.64 -9.36 0.98
N LEU A 394 22.31 -9.20 0.87
CA LEU A 394 21.64 -9.16 -0.43
C LEU A 394 22.13 -7.99 -1.29
N ALA A 395 22.23 -6.79 -0.70
CA ALA A 395 22.70 -5.60 -1.40
C ALA A 395 24.14 -5.76 -1.91
N PHE A 396 25.05 -6.23 -1.05
CA PHE A 396 26.45 -6.44 -1.39
C PHE A 396 26.62 -7.44 -2.52
N TYR A 397 25.91 -8.57 -2.46
CA TYR A 397 25.94 -9.57 -3.51
C TYR A 397 25.40 -9.02 -4.83
N ALA A 398 24.20 -8.44 -4.84
CA ALA A 398 23.56 -7.95 -6.05
C ALA A 398 24.36 -6.81 -6.70
N TYR A 399 24.88 -5.88 -5.90
CA TYR A 399 25.72 -4.79 -6.38
C TYR A 399 27.06 -5.28 -6.90
N PHE A 400 27.70 -6.25 -6.22
CA PHE A 400 28.94 -6.83 -6.73
C PHE A 400 28.74 -7.45 -8.11
N GLU A 401 27.77 -8.34 -8.23
CA GLU A 401 27.55 -9.10 -9.46
C GLU A 401 27.18 -8.22 -10.66
N HIS A 402 26.35 -7.21 -10.44
CA HIS A 402 25.80 -6.42 -11.55
C HIS A 402 26.50 -5.08 -11.78
N VAL A 403 27.14 -4.50 -10.77
CA VAL A 403 27.77 -3.17 -10.86
C VAL A 403 29.28 -3.27 -10.60
N ALA A 404 29.70 -3.66 -9.40
CA ALA A 404 31.09 -3.50 -8.96
C ALA A 404 32.07 -4.41 -9.72
N ARG A 405 31.68 -5.65 -10.06
CA ARG A 405 32.49 -6.58 -10.85
C ARG A 405 32.98 -5.99 -12.18
N HIS A 406 32.26 -5.00 -12.71
CA HIS A 406 32.53 -4.35 -13.99
C HIS A 406 33.07 -2.92 -13.85
N ASP A 407 33.34 -2.46 -12.62
CA ASP A 407 33.89 -1.15 -12.31
C ASP A 407 34.99 -1.28 -11.24
N ASP A 408 36.24 -1.06 -11.66
CA ASP A 408 37.42 -1.28 -10.80
C ASP A 408 37.43 -0.44 -9.53
N ALA A 409 36.86 0.77 -9.55
CA ALA A 409 36.79 1.62 -8.37
C ALA A 409 35.79 1.07 -7.36
N GLU A 410 34.60 0.71 -7.83
CA GLU A 410 33.55 0.12 -7.01
C GLU A 410 33.95 -1.26 -6.46
N ARG A 411 34.63 -2.09 -7.26
CA ARG A 411 35.18 -3.38 -6.82
C ARG A 411 36.15 -3.23 -5.65
N LYS A 412 37.04 -2.24 -5.70
CA LYS A 412 37.99 -1.98 -4.60
C LYS A 412 37.29 -1.50 -3.33
N LEU A 413 36.22 -0.69 -3.48
CA LEU A 413 35.45 -0.21 -2.34
C LEU A 413 34.73 -1.35 -1.63
N ILE A 414 34.02 -2.20 -2.36
CA ILE A 414 33.28 -3.32 -1.76
C ILE A 414 34.22 -4.37 -1.15
N GLU A 415 35.35 -4.67 -1.80
CA GLU A 415 36.37 -5.58 -1.25
C GLU A 415 36.97 -5.07 0.07
N LYS A 416 37.00 -3.76 0.30
CA LYS A 416 37.47 -3.18 1.57
C LYS A 416 36.46 -3.41 2.70
N GLN A 417 35.18 -3.52 2.38
CA GLN A 417 34.07 -3.56 3.32
C GLN A 417 33.71 -5.00 3.76
N VAL A 418 33.98 -6.00 2.91
CA VAL A 418 33.70 -7.43 3.21
C VAL A 418 34.87 -8.13 3.95
N ARG A 419 36.02 -7.48 4.08
CA ARG A 419 37.22 -7.99 4.78
C ARG A 419 37.20 -7.64 6.25
#